data_AF-A0A329WC18-F1
#
_entry.id   AF-A0A329WC18-F1
#
_cell.length_a   1.000
_cell.length_b   1.000
_cell.length_c   1.000
_cell.angle_alpha   90.00
_cell.angle_beta   90.00
_cell.angle_gamma   90.00
#
_symmetry.space_group_name_H-M   'P 1'
#
loop_
_entity.id
_entity.type
_entity.pdbx_description
1 polymer ?
#
loop_
_entity_poly.entity_id
_entity_poly.type
_entity_poly.pdbx_seq_one_letter_code
_entity_poly.pdbx_strand_id
1 'polypeptide(L)'
;MKILQVYERFKNWLNIIIFMSCTLLMACSKHIDIYRPIDVSKSGQSVKIDFEISKAGNYQFALLFDKGDDYEEMKRRLELFGNVDKDGVITPVSLRLVKDSKIFFDKKINAGGRGWGQSFDYEGRRINMAVRNIKILELPPGRYSAVITTLEDIPVFNGIESFVEFNHYDPKI
;
A
#
# COMPACT_ATOMS: atom_id res chain seq x y z
N MET A 1 -5.56 21.84 59.15
CA MET A 1 -5.21 20.48 58.70
C MET A 1 -6.10 19.90 57.59
N LYS A 2 -7.13 20.61 57.08
CA LYS A 2 -8.01 20.10 56.00
C LYS A 2 -7.59 20.52 54.57
N ILE A 3 -6.83 21.61 54.43
CA ILE A 3 -6.44 22.17 53.12
C ILE A 3 -5.30 21.36 52.48
N LEU A 4 -4.34 20.88 53.27
CA LEU A 4 -3.23 20.03 52.81
C LEU A 4 -3.70 18.69 52.23
N GLN A 5 -4.69 18.04 52.87
CA GLN A 5 -5.26 16.78 52.39
C GLN A 5 -5.99 16.90 51.04
N VAL A 6 -6.63 18.04 50.75
CA VAL A 6 -7.30 18.27 49.45
C VAL A 6 -6.27 18.46 48.33
N TYR A 7 -5.15 19.14 48.64
CA TYR A 7 -4.09 19.42 47.67
C TYR A 7 -3.35 18.15 47.22
N GLU A 8 -3.02 17.25 48.16
CA GLU A 8 -2.41 15.96 47.83
C GLU A 8 -3.35 15.05 47.04
N ARG A 9 -4.65 15.07 47.35
CA ARG A 9 -5.66 14.28 46.65
C ARG A 9 -5.86 14.76 45.21
N PHE A 10 -5.80 16.08 44.98
CA PHE A 10 -5.82 16.68 43.64
C PHE A 10 -4.55 16.36 42.84
N LYS A 11 -3.37 16.41 43.47
CA LYS A 11 -2.09 16.07 42.84
C LYS A 11 -2.03 14.60 42.41
N ASN A 12 -2.54 13.69 43.25
CA ASN A 12 -2.63 12.26 42.90
C ASN A 12 -3.63 11.99 41.78
N TRP A 13 -4.76 12.70 41.74
CA TRP A 13 -5.73 12.60 40.63
C TRP A 13 -5.16 13.10 39.30
N LEU A 14 -4.45 14.23 39.30
CA LEU A 14 -3.73 14.75 38.13
C LEU A 14 -2.68 13.74 37.62
N ASN A 15 -1.91 13.12 38.51
CA ASN A 15 -0.94 12.09 38.13
C ASN A 15 -1.61 10.83 37.54
N ILE A 16 -2.78 10.42 38.04
CA ILE A 16 -3.55 9.29 37.48
C ILE A 16 -4.08 9.64 36.09
N ILE A 17 -4.59 10.86 35.88
CA ILE A 17 -5.07 11.32 34.57
C ILE A 17 -3.95 11.36 33.54
N ILE A 18 -2.76 11.83 33.94
CA ILE A 18 -1.56 11.83 33.07
C ILE A 18 -1.11 10.40 32.75
N PHE A 19 -1.16 9.49 33.72
CA PHE A 19 -0.78 8.09 33.49
C PHE A 19 -1.77 7.36 32.57
N MET A 20 -3.08 7.62 32.72
CA MET A 20 -4.14 7.11 31.85
C MET A 20 -4.12 7.72 30.43
N SER A 21 -3.68 8.97 30.27
CA SER A 21 -3.53 9.56 28.94
C SER A 21 -2.33 8.98 28.18
N CYS A 22 -1.26 8.60 28.87
CA CYS A 22 -0.10 7.94 28.27
C CYS A 22 -0.39 6.52 27.75
N THR A 23 -1.33 5.77 28.36
CA THR A 23 -1.72 4.43 27.88
C THR A 23 -2.64 4.48 26.66
N LEU A 24 -3.38 5.57 26.46
CA LEU A 24 -4.27 5.78 25.30
C LEU A 24 -3.51 6.16 24.01
N LEU A 25 -2.24 6.58 24.11
CA LEU A 25 -1.45 7.02 22.95
C LEU A 25 -0.72 5.88 22.20
N MET A 26 -0.74 4.64 22.71
CA MET A 26 -0.04 3.51 22.07
C MET A 26 -0.83 2.80 20.96
N ALA A 27 -2.05 3.23 20.67
CA ALA A 27 -2.94 2.58 19.70
C ALA A 27 -3.00 3.28 18.32
N CYS A 28 -2.02 4.11 17.97
CA CYS A 28 -1.82 4.47 16.57
C CYS A 28 -1.20 3.28 15.83
N SER A 29 -2.04 2.34 15.38
CA SER A 29 -1.60 1.33 14.40
C SER A 29 -1.10 2.08 13.17
N LYS A 30 0.22 2.06 12.94
CA LYS A 30 0.82 2.66 11.74
C LYS A 30 0.15 2.01 10.52
N HIS A 31 -0.49 2.81 9.67
CA HIS A 31 -1.08 2.31 8.44
C HIS A 31 0.04 1.65 7.62
N ILE A 32 -0.18 0.40 7.21
CA ILE A 32 0.75 -0.29 6.32
C ILE A 32 0.57 0.34 4.95
N ASP A 33 1.66 0.93 4.48
CA ASP A 33 1.75 1.53 3.17
C ASP A 33 3.20 1.40 2.69
N ILE A 34 3.44 0.48 1.76
CA ILE A 34 4.78 0.11 1.30
C ILE A 34 4.85 0.26 -0.21
N TYR A 35 5.83 1.04 -0.66
CA TYR A 35 6.12 1.27 -2.08
C TYR A 35 7.51 0.74 -2.42
N ARG A 36 7.62 0.04 -3.55
CA ARG A 36 8.91 -0.44 -4.08
C ARG A 36 8.97 -0.19 -5.59
N PRO A 37 10.02 0.46 -6.09
CA PRO A 37 10.14 0.73 -7.53
C PRO A 37 10.27 -0.59 -8.32
N ILE A 38 9.71 -0.61 -9.52
CA ILE A 38 9.79 -1.73 -10.46
C ILE A 38 9.76 -1.22 -11.90
N ASP A 39 10.55 -1.83 -12.78
CA ASP A 39 10.46 -1.57 -14.22
C ASP A 39 9.43 -2.52 -14.85
N VAL A 40 8.19 -2.04 -15.01
CA VAL A 40 7.09 -2.84 -15.60
C VAL A 40 7.21 -3.05 -17.11
N SER A 41 8.16 -2.37 -17.77
CA SER A 41 8.34 -2.47 -19.22
C SER A 41 9.06 -3.74 -19.65
N LYS A 42 9.72 -4.42 -18.70
CA LYS A 42 10.54 -5.62 -18.95
C LYS A 42 9.99 -6.82 -18.21
N SER A 43 10.10 -7.99 -18.82
CA SER A 43 9.83 -9.27 -18.19
C SER A 43 10.88 -9.61 -17.13
N GLY A 44 10.48 -10.42 -16.14
CA GLY A 44 11.37 -10.97 -15.12
C GLY A 44 11.80 -9.98 -14.05
N GLN A 45 11.28 -8.75 -14.04
CA GLN A 45 11.54 -7.80 -12.98
C GLN A 45 10.80 -8.23 -11.73
N SER A 46 11.52 -8.35 -10.61
CA SER A 46 10.97 -8.89 -9.37
C SER A 46 11.18 -7.94 -8.20
N VAL A 47 10.14 -7.76 -7.40
CA VAL A 47 10.19 -7.02 -6.14
C VAL A 47 9.79 -7.94 -5.01
N LYS A 48 10.59 -7.90 -3.93
CA LYS A 48 10.30 -8.59 -2.68
C LYS A 48 9.88 -7.59 -1.61
N ILE A 49 8.82 -7.92 -0.87
CA ILE A 49 8.31 -7.13 0.26
C ILE A 49 8.14 -8.06 1.45
N ASP A 50 8.88 -7.80 2.52
CA ASP A 50 8.73 -8.49 3.80
C ASP A 50 7.95 -7.56 4.76
N PHE A 51 6.89 -8.07 5.37
CA PHE A 51 6.01 -7.27 6.23
C PHE A 51 5.34 -8.11 7.32
N GLU A 52 4.87 -7.45 8.38
CA GLU A 52 4.14 -8.07 9.48
C GLU A 52 2.76 -7.42 9.62
N ILE A 53 1.73 -8.25 9.70
CA ILE A 53 0.34 -7.82 9.91
C ILE A 53 -0.04 -8.11 11.35
N SER A 54 -0.46 -7.08 12.08
CA SER A 54 -0.93 -7.21 13.47
C SER A 54 -2.44 -7.46 13.58
N LYS A 55 -3.24 -7.07 12.57
CA LYS A 55 -4.70 -7.17 12.58
C LYS A 55 -5.19 -7.81 11.28
N ALA A 56 -6.12 -8.76 11.38
CA ALA A 56 -6.77 -9.32 10.20
C ALA A 56 -7.48 -8.21 9.41
N GLY A 57 -7.42 -8.28 8.09
CA GLY A 57 -8.09 -7.30 7.23
C GLY A 57 -7.86 -7.55 5.76
N ASN A 58 -8.45 -6.68 4.94
CA ASN A 58 -8.22 -6.67 3.51
C ASN A 58 -6.97 -5.86 3.19
N TYR A 59 -6.09 -6.44 2.38
CA TYR A 59 -4.86 -5.81 1.93
C TYR A 59 -4.77 -5.88 0.42
N GLN A 60 -4.32 -4.78 -0.17
CA GLN A 60 -4.21 -4.62 -1.62
C GLN A 60 -2.76 -4.70 -2.04
N PHE A 61 -2.54 -5.48 -3.10
CA PHE A 61 -1.34 -5.45 -3.92
C PHE A 61 -1.69 -4.75 -5.23
N ALA A 62 -0.93 -3.72 -5.58
CA ALA A 62 -1.15 -2.94 -6.79
C ALA A 62 0.15 -2.61 -7.53
N LEU A 63 0.01 -2.30 -8.82
CA LEU A 63 0.99 -1.57 -9.60
C LEU A 63 0.59 -0.11 -9.63
N LEU A 64 1.54 0.76 -9.38
CA LEU A 64 1.41 2.20 -9.51
C LEU A 64 2.22 2.66 -10.70
N PHE A 65 1.66 3.58 -11.47
CA PHE A 65 2.33 4.17 -12.62
C PHE A 65 2.23 5.68 -12.54
N ASP A 66 3.35 6.37 -12.74
CA ASP A 66 3.37 7.83 -12.78
C ASP A 66 2.53 8.34 -13.95
N LYS A 67 1.65 9.30 -13.67
CA LYS A 67 0.80 9.95 -14.67
C LYS A 67 1.52 11.10 -15.36
N GLY A 68 2.68 11.54 -14.86
CA GLY A 68 3.34 12.75 -15.33
C GLY A 68 2.66 14.01 -14.80
N ASP A 69 3.31 15.14 -15.03
CA ASP A 69 2.93 16.44 -14.47
C ASP A 69 2.15 17.32 -15.47
N ASP A 70 2.31 17.08 -16.77
CA ASP A 70 1.60 17.81 -17.83
C ASP A 70 0.26 17.16 -18.18
N TYR A 71 -0.73 17.98 -18.55
CA TYR A 71 -2.08 17.51 -18.87
C TYR A 71 -2.10 16.59 -20.10
N GLU A 72 -1.36 16.90 -21.16
CA GLU A 72 -1.36 16.08 -22.38
C GLU A 72 -0.60 14.77 -22.15
N GLU A 73 0.50 14.82 -21.40
CA GLU A 73 1.20 13.61 -20.98
C GLU A 73 0.32 12.71 -20.11
N MET A 74 -0.34 13.28 -19.10
CA MET A 74 -1.28 12.56 -18.25
C MET A 74 -2.38 11.89 -19.07
N LYS A 75 -2.98 12.63 -20.02
CA LYS A 75 -4.03 12.09 -20.88
C LYS A 75 -3.52 10.91 -21.71
N ARG A 76 -2.34 11.03 -22.31
CA ARG A 76 -1.70 9.95 -23.07
C ARG A 76 -1.41 8.72 -22.19
N ARG A 77 -0.86 8.91 -20.99
CA ARG A 77 -0.55 7.80 -20.07
C ARG A 77 -1.82 7.12 -19.55
N LEU A 78 -2.90 7.88 -19.29
CA LEU A 78 -4.19 7.34 -18.86
C LEU A 78 -4.81 6.36 -19.87
N GLU A 79 -4.57 6.53 -21.17
CA GLU A 79 -5.03 5.56 -22.19
C GLU A 79 -4.36 4.18 -22.02
N LEU A 80 -3.12 4.13 -21.53
CA LEU A 80 -2.42 2.88 -21.23
C LEU A 80 -3.00 2.18 -19.99
N PHE A 81 -3.54 2.96 -19.05
CA PHE A 81 -4.08 2.45 -17.80
C PHE A 81 -5.51 1.91 -17.94
N GLY A 82 -6.25 2.41 -18.93
CA GLY A 82 -7.63 2.04 -19.18
C GLY A 82 -8.64 3.00 -18.54
N ASN A 83 -9.91 2.74 -18.76
CA ASN A 83 -11.03 3.49 -18.21
C ASN A 83 -12.17 2.54 -17.80
N VAL A 84 -13.37 3.07 -17.52
CA VAL A 84 -14.52 2.25 -17.09
C VAL A 84 -14.93 1.21 -18.16
N ASP A 85 -14.62 1.47 -19.43
CA ASP A 85 -15.02 0.65 -20.57
C ASP A 85 -13.86 -0.15 -21.18
N LYS A 86 -12.61 0.14 -20.77
CA LYS A 86 -11.39 -0.43 -21.38
C LYS A 86 -10.39 -0.79 -20.30
N ASP A 87 -9.85 -2.01 -20.36
CA ASP A 87 -8.89 -2.48 -19.37
C ASP A 87 -7.48 -1.86 -19.50
N GLY A 88 -7.26 -1.06 -20.54
CA GLY A 88 -5.94 -0.54 -20.88
C GLY A 88 -5.00 -1.66 -21.33
N VAL A 89 -3.70 -1.39 -21.26
CA VAL A 89 -2.66 -2.38 -21.56
C VAL A 89 -2.55 -3.34 -20.39
N ILE A 90 -2.86 -4.61 -20.60
CA ILE A 90 -2.74 -5.65 -19.57
C ILE A 90 -1.27 -5.84 -19.17
N THR A 91 -1.01 -5.96 -17.87
CA THR A 91 0.30 -6.23 -17.29
C THR A 91 0.30 -7.57 -16.57
N PRO A 92 0.75 -8.65 -17.22
CA PRO A 92 0.84 -9.96 -16.58
C PRO A 92 1.92 -9.99 -15.49
N VAL A 93 1.52 -10.38 -14.29
CA VAL A 93 2.39 -10.51 -13.12
C VAL A 93 2.16 -11.84 -12.41
N SER A 94 3.19 -12.38 -11.77
CA SER A 94 3.01 -13.41 -10.73
C SER A 94 3.08 -12.77 -9.35
N LEU A 95 2.15 -13.14 -8.47
CA LEU A 95 2.17 -12.80 -7.06
C LEU A 95 2.32 -14.07 -6.24
N ARG A 96 3.45 -14.18 -5.52
CA ARG A 96 3.71 -15.24 -4.56
C ARG A 96 3.80 -14.64 -3.16
N LEU A 97 2.92 -15.06 -2.28
CA LEU A 97 2.84 -14.64 -0.88
C LEU A 97 3.07 -15.86 0.02
N VAL A 98 4.05 -15.74 0.90
CA VAL A 98 4.40 -16.74 1.91
C VAL A 98 4.06 -16.19 3.28
N LYS A 99 3.34 -16.96 4.10
CA LYS A 99 3.04 -16.67 5.50
C LYS A 99 3.75 -17.71 6.37
N ASP A 100 4.56 -17.27 7.33
CA ASP A 100 5.23 -18.16 8.29
C ASP A 100 5.91 -19.38 7.61
N SER A 101 6.63 -19.13 6.51
CA SER A 101 7.32 -20.13 5.65
C SER A 101 6.42 -21.09 4.85
N LYS A 102 5.10 -20.88 4.83
CA LYS A 102 4.15 -21.64 4.00
C LYS A 102 3.58 -20.76 2.89
N ILE A 103 3.40 -21.32 1.69
CA ILE A 103 2.75 -20.60 0.60
C ILE A 103 1.30 -20.32 0.99
N PHE A 104 0.95 -19.04 1.05
CA PHE A 104 -0.42 -18.57 1.32
C PHE A 104 -1.16 -18.29 0.02
N PHE A 105 -0.46 -17.71 -0.97
CA PHE A 105 -1.01 -17.42 -2.29
C PHE A 105 0.10 -17.51 -3.34
N ASP A 106 -0.15 -18.13 -4.48
CA ASP A 106 0.80 -18.20 -5.59
C ASP A 106 0.03 -18.33 -6.90
N LYS A 107 -0.11 -17.21 -7.64
CA LYS A 107 -0.84 -17.17 -8.90
C LYS A 107 -0.24 -16.17 -9.89
N LYS A 108 -0.43 -16.48 -11.17
CA LYS A 108 -0.29 -15.52 -12.28
C LYS A 108 -1.59 -14.74 -12.44
N ILE A 109 -1.48 -13.45 -12.66
CA ILE A 109 -2.58 -12.50 -12.70
C ILE A 109 -2.33 -11.54 -13.86
N ASN A 110 -3.35 -11.36 -14.70
CA ASN A 110 -3.35 -10.31 -15.72
C ASN A 110 -3.86 -9.03 -15.08
N ALA A 111 -2.94 -8.19 -14.58
CA ALA A 111 -3.32 -6.92 -13.98
C ALA A 111 -3.75 -5.97 -15.08
N GLY A 112 -5.02 -5.59 -15.07
CA GLY A 112 -5.64 -4.67 -16.02
C GLY A 112 -6.82 -3.96 -15.37
N GLY A 113 -7.52 -3.14 -16.14
CA GLY A 113 -8.66 -2.40 -15.64
C GLY A 113 -8.27 -1.06 -15.00
N ARG A 114 -9.26 -0.17 -14.96
CA ARG A 114 -9.16 1.12 -14.28
C ARG A 114 -9.19 0.90 -12.77
N GLY A 115 -8.10 1.21 -12.08
CA GLY A 115 -8.15 1.47 -10.63
C GLY A 115 -8.60 2.92 -10.37
N TRP A 116 -7.82 3.65 -9.57
CA TRP A 116 -8.05 5.06 -9.25
C TRP A 116 -6.75 5.86 -9.34
N GLY A 117 -6.83 7.18 -9.17
CA GLY A 117 -5.65 8.02 -9.03
C GLY A 117 -5.30 8.20 -7.55
N GLN A 118 -4.01 8.20 -7.23
CA GLN A 118 -3.53 8.60 -5.91
C GLN A 118 -2.28 9.46 -6.02
N SER A 119 -1.96 10.20 -4.96
CA SER A 119 -0.70 10.94 -4.86
C SER A 119 -0.02 10.56 -3.56
N PHE A 120 1.28 10.34 -3.60
CA PHE A 120 2.07 10.07 -2.39
C PHE A 120 3.46 10.71 -2.50
N ASP A 121 4.12 10.91 -1.35
CA ASP A 121 5.47 11.45 -1.30
C ASP A 121 6.50 10.30 -1.30
N TYR A 122 7.36 10.26 -2.30
CA TYR A 122 8.45 9.30 -2.45
C TYR A 122 9.76 10.05 -2.61
N GLU A 123 10.75 9.78 -1.75
CA GLU A 123 12.07 10.43 -1.78
C GLU A 123 12.01 11.98 -1.82
N GLY A 124 10.99 12.58 -1.17
CA GLY A 124 10.83 14.03 -1.06
C GLY A 124 10.12 14.70 -2.23
N ARG A 125 9.64 13.94 -3.23
CA ARG A 125 8.76 14.43 -4.30
C ARG A 125 7.37 13.83 -4.19
N ARG A 126 6.36 14.65 -4.48
CA ARG A 126 4.99 14.20 -4.63
C ARG A 126 4.79 13.63 -6.02
N ILE A 127 4.39 12.38 -6.13
CA ILE A 127 4.16 11.71 -7.41
C ILE A 127 2.67 11.43 -7.58
N ASN A 128 2.13 11.75 -8.75
CA ASN A 128 0.73 11.50 -9.10
C ASN A 128 0.61 10.18 -9.85
N MET A 129 0.06 9.16 -9.20
CA MET A 129 0.00 7.81 -9.75
C MET A 129 -1.39 7.41 -10.25
N ALA A 130 -1.41 6.54 -11.24
CA ALA A 130 -2.53 5.66 -11.56
C ALA A 130 -2.31 4.32 -10.85
N VAL A 131 -3.35 3.85 -10.16
CA VAL A 131 -3.35 2.58 -9.42
C VAL A 131 -3.95 1.50 -10.30
N ARG A 132 -3.32 0.33 -10.35
CA ARG A 132 -3.83 -0.87 -11.00
C ARG A 132 -3.77 -2.04 -10.04
N ASN A 133 -4.93 -2.59 -9.74
CA ASN A 133 -5.03 -3.68 -8.78
C ASN A 133 -4.45 -4.98 -9.35
N ILE A 134 -3.55 -5.60 -8.59
CA ILE A 134 -3.14 -6.98 -8.83
C ILE A 134 -4.14 -7.88 -8.09
N LYS A 135 -4.24 -7.72 -6.77
CA LYS A 135 -5.13 -8.54 -5.94
C LYS A 135 -5.41 -7.87 -4.61
N ILE A 136 -6.64 -8.02 -4.13
CA ILE A 136 -7.00 -7.78 -2.73
C ILE A 136 -7.16 -9.13 -2.05
N LEU A 137 -6.52 -9.31 -0.90
CA LEU A 137 -6.57 -10.53 -0.10
C LEU A 137 -6.95 -10.19 1.33
N GLU A 138 -7.81 -11.01 1.92
CA GLU A 138 -8.01 -11.01 3.37
C GLU A 138 -6.85 -11.76 4.02
N LEU A 139 -6.05 -11.05 4.81
CA LEU A 139 -4.84 -11.58 5.42
C LEU A 139 -5.00 -11.62 6.96
N PRO A 140 -4.85 -12.79 7.60
CA PRO A 140 -4.78 -12.88 9.04
C PRO A 140 -3.45 -12.31 9.59
N PRO A 141 -3.34 -12.04 10.90
CA PRO A 141 -2.07 -11.63 11.51
C PRO A 141 -0.95 -12.64 11.27
N GLY A 142 0.27 -12.13 11.12
CA GLY A 142 1.46 -12.96 10.91
C GLY A 142 2.54 -12.25 10.10
N ARG A 143 3.64 -12.97 9.87
CA ARG A 143 4.77 -12.50 9.07
C ARG A 143 4.66 -13.01 7.65
N TYR A 144 4.83 -12.10 6.71
CA TYR A 144 4.64 -12.35 5.31
C TYR A 144 5.86 -11.94 4.48
N SER A 145 6.02 -12.64 3.37
CA SER A 145 6.95 -12.29 2.31
C SER A 145 6.22 -12.39 0.98
N ALA A 146 6.07 -11.26 0.29
CA ALA A 146 5.50 -11.19 -1.04
C ALA A 146 6.59 -11.00 -2.08
N VAL A 147 6.49 -11.74 -3.18
CA VAL A 147 7.27 -11.54 -4.39
C VAL A 147 6.31 -11.28 -5.54
N ILE A 148 6.48 -10.15 -6.20
CA ILE A 148 5.76 -9.79 -7.41
C ILE A 148 6.77 -9.78 -8.55
N THR A 149 6.43 -10.43 -9.67
CA THR A 149 7.31 -10.53 -10.84
C THR A 149 6.54 -10.24 -12.11
N THR A 150 7.08 -9.38 -12.97
CA THR A 150 6.54 -9.12 -14.31
C THR A 150 6.80 -10.32 -15.21
N LEU A 151 5.83 -10.69 -16.04
CA LEU A 151 5.92 -11.91 -16.84
C LEU A 151 6.19 -11.66 -18.32
N GLU A 152 5.94 -10.45 -18.81
CA GLU A 152 6.06 -10.10 -20.23
C GLU A 152 6.75 -8.74 -20.41
N ASP A 153 7.37 -8.56 -21.58
CA ASP A 153 7.91 -7.27 -22.00
C ASP A 153 6.76 -6.38 -22.51
N ILE A 154 6.64 -5.19 -21.92
CA ILE A 154 5.56 -4.24 -22.21
C ILE A 154 6.18 -2.87 -22.49
N PRO A 155 6.81 -2.70 -23.67
CA PRO A 155 7.64 -1.54 -23.97
C PRO A 155 6.88 -0.21 -24.00
N VAL A 156 5.55 -0.24 -24.04
CA VAL A 156 4.71 0.98 -23.94
C VAL A 156 4.83 1.68 -22.58
N PHE A 157 5.31 0.99 -21.55
CA PHE A 157 5.63 1.59 -20.25
C PHE A 157 7.09 2.05 -20.12
N ASN A 158 7.90 1.99 -21.19
CA ASN A 158 9.27 2.48 -21.16
C ASN A 158 9.32 3.96 -20.75
N GLY A 159 10.14 4.27 -19.74
CA GLY A 159 10.29 5.63 -19.21
C GLY A 159 9.14 6.08 -18.31
N ILE A 160 8.14 5.24 -18.06
CA ILE A 160 7.10 5.52 -17.06
C ILE A 160 7.55 4.93 -15.73
N GLU A 161 7.75 5.79 -14.76
CA GLU A 161 8.10 5.35 -13.42
C GLU A 161 6.98 4.54 -12.80
N SER A 162 7.33 3.38 -12.24
CA SER A 162 6.35 2.42 -11.73
C SER A 162 6.78 1.82 -10.41
N PHE A 163 5.80 1.44 -9.60
CA PHE A 163 6.00 0.89 -8.26
C PHE A 163 5.06 -0.28 -8.01
N VAL A 164 5.51 -1.21 -7.18
CA VAL A 164 4.63 -2.12 -6.46
C VAL A 164 4.18 -1.43 -5.17
N GLU A 165 2.89 -1.49 -4.90
CA GLU A 165 2.28 -1.05 -3.65
C GLU A 165 1.72 -2.24 -2.87
N PHE A 166 1.93 -2.19 -1.55
CA PHE A 166 1.21 -3.01 -0.59
C PHE A 166 0.63 -2.12 0.51
N ASN A 167 -0.69 -2.08 0.61
CA ASN A 167 -1.38 -1.25 1.61
C ASN A 167 -2.59 -1.99 2.23
N HIS A 168 -3.10 -1.42 3.33
CA HIS A 168 -4.39 -1.83 3.89
C HIS A 168 -5.53 -1.26 3.05
N TYR A 169 -6.44 -2.13 2.60
CA TYR A 169 -7.58 -1.77 1.78
C TYR A 169 -8.86 -1.82 2.60
N ASP A 170 -9.41 -0.66 2.91
CA ASP A 170 -10.75 -0.53 3.49
C ASP A 170 -11.67 0.10 2.46
N PRO A 171 -12.56 -0.66 1.80
CA PRO A 171 -13.54 -0.07 0.90
C PRO A 171 -14.47 0.80 1.75
N LYS A 172 -14.30 2.12 1.68
CA LYS A 172 -15.27 3.05 2.25
C LYS A 172 -16.60 2.83 1.51
N ILE A 173 -17.57 2.26 2.22
CA ILE A 173 -18.97 2.15 1.81
C ILE A 173 -19.61 3.53 1.86
#